data_AF-A0A973GCH7-F1
#
_entry.id   AF-A0A973GCH7-F1
#
_cell.length_a   1.000
_cell.length_b   1.000
_cell.length_c   1.000
_cell.angle_alpha   90.00
_cell.angle_beta   90.00
_cell.angle_gamma   90.00
#
_symmetry.space_group_name_H-M   'P 1'
#
loop_
_entity.id
_entity.type
_entity.pdbx_description
1 polymer ?
#
loop_
_entity_poly.entity_id
_entity_poly.type
_entity_poly.pdbx_seq_one_letter_code
_entity_poly.pdbx_strand_id
1 'polypeptide(L)' 'MRAIRRVTAAALVLLASGALAQASTTVRPPKFNYELHTLANGLTVILSEDRSTPIVHAQIWYHVGS' A
#
# COMPACT_ATOMS: atom_id res chain seq x y z
N MET A 1 -8.19 -44.84 28.55
CA MET A 1 -8.94 -44.21 27.43
C MET A 1 -9.22 -42.71 27.61
N ARG A 2 -9.36 -42.17 28.84
CA ARG A 2 -9.61 -40.72 29.07
C ARG A 2 -8.40 -39.80 28.76
N ALA A 3 -7.17 -40.30 28.92
CA ALA A 3 -5.95 -39.53 28.68
C ALA A 3 -5.69 -39.26 27.19
N ILE A 4 -5.89 -40.26 26.32
CA ILE A 4 -5.70 -40.15 24.86
C ILE A 4 -6.63 -39.09 24.26
N ARG A 5 -7.89 -39.04 24.71
CA ARG A 5 -8.89 -38.05 24.25
C ARG A 5 -8.55 -36.60 24.66
N ARG A 6 -7.79 -36.41 25.76
CA ARG A 6 -7.32 -35.09 26.20
C ARG A 6 -6.11 -34.62 25.39
N VAL A 7 -5.21 -35.53 25.04
CA VAL A 7 -4.02 -35.23 24.21
C VAL A 7 -4.42 -34.86 22.79
N THR A 8 -5.38 -35.59 22.20
CA THR A 8 -5.90 -35.25 20.86
C THR A 8 -6.63 -33.90 20.84
N ALA A 9 -7.36 -33.56 21.91
CA ALA A 9 -8.03 -32.25 22.00
C ALA A 9 -7.02 -31.09 22.13
N ALA A 10 -5.95 -31.28 22.91
CA ALA A 10 -4.88 -30.29 23.04
C ALA A 10 -4.12 -30.07 21.73
N ALA A 11 -3.83 -31.15 20.99
CA ALA A 11 -3.18 -31.08 19.68
C ALA A 11 -4.05 -30.33 18.65
N LEU A 12 -5.37 -30.55 18.67
CA LEU A 12 -6.31 -29.86 17.78
C LEU A 12 -6.38 -28.35 18.05
N VAL A 13 -6.32 -27.95 19.32
CA VAL A 13 -6.33 -26.53 19.72
C VAL A 13 -5.02 -25.83 19.33
N LEU A 14 -3.87 -26.51 19.46
CA LEU A 14 -2.57 -26.00 19.03
C LEU A 14 -2.50 -25.81 17.51
N LEU A 15 -3.04 -26.76 16.73
CA LEU A 15 -3.10 -26.66 15.26
C LEU A 15 -4.05 -25.55 14.79
N ALA A 16 -5.19 -25.36 15.45
CA ALA A 16 -6.13 -24.28 15.14
C ALA A 16 -5.57 -22.88 15.47
N SER A 17 -4.67 -22.78 16.45
CA SER A 17 -4.06 -21.51 16.87
C SER A 17 -3.03 -20.99 15.86
N GLY A 18 -2.31 -21.89 15.17
CA GLY A 18 -1.33 -21.52 14.14
C GLY A 18 -1.96 -20.94 12.87
N ALA A 19 -3.18 -21.34 12.54
CA ALA A 19 -3.88 -20.88 11.34
C ALA A 19 -4.39 -19.42 11.44
N LEU A 20 -4.63 -18.91 12.65
CA LEU A 20 -5.11 -17.54 12.88
C LEU A 20 -3.99 -16.49 12.90
N ALA A 21 -2.72 -16.91 12.94
CA ALA A 21 -1.57 -16.02 13.06
C ALA A 21 -1.06 -15.46 11.72
N GLN A 22 -1.60 -15.92 10.59
CA GLN A 22 -1.21 -15.42 9.26
C GLN A 22 -1.99 -14.14 8.91
N ALA A 23 -1.82 -13.09 9.70
CA ALA A 23 -2.25 -11.76 9.31
C ALA A 23 -1.25 -11.21 8.28
N SER A 24 -1.71 -11.01 7.04
CA SER A 24 -0.92 -10.42 5.96
C SER A 24 -0.52 -8.98 6.30
N THR A 25 0.76 -8.75 6.63
CA THR A 25 1.32 -7.42 6.90
C THR A 25 1.68 -6.68 5.60
N THR A 26 0.72 -6.51 4.71
CA THR A 26 0.92 -5.65 3.54
C THR A 26 0.85 -4.19 3.98
N VAL A 27 2.01 -3.60 4.26
CA VAL A 27 2.13 -2.15 4.46
C VAL A 27 1.97 -1.48 3.10
N ARG A 28 0.85 -0.78 2.91
CA ARG A 28 0.66 0.03 1.71
C ARG A 28 1.37 1.36 1.91
N PRO A 29 2.16 1.85 0.94
CA PRO A 29 2.73 3.18 1.03
C PRO A 29 1.59 4.21 1.16
N PRO A 30 1.85 5.33 1.84
CA PRO A 30 0.90 6.44 1.89
C PRO A 30 0.52 6.86 0.47
N LYS A 31 -0.74 7.25 0.28
CA LYS A 31 -1.20 7.75 -1.01
C LYS A 31 -0.39 9.00 -1.36
N PHE A 32 0.18 9.02 -2.56
CA PHE A 32 0.83 10.20 -3.10
C PHE A 32 -0.25 11.19 -3.55
N ASN A 33 -0.28 12.38 -2.96
CA ASN A 33 -1.27 13.42 -3.27
C ASN A 33 -0.73 14.32 -4.37
N TYR A 34 -1.45 14.40 -5.48
CA TYR A 34 -1.17 15.30 -6.58
C TYR A 34 -2.48 15.65 -7.27
N GLU A 35 -2.47 16.76 -7.99
CA GLU A 35 -3.59 17.23 -8.80
C GLU A 35 -3.24 17.15 -10.28
N LEU A 36 -4.26 16.84 -11.09
CA LEU A 36 -4.18 16.84 -12.54
C LEU A 36 -5.07 17.95 -13.07
N HIS A 37 -4.47 18.86 -13.84
CA HIS A 37 -5.17 19.95 -14.50
C HIS A 37 -4.92 19.86 -16.00
N THR A 38 -5.98 19.90 -16.81
CA THR A 38 -5.86 20.08 -18.26
C THR A 38 -6.17 21.53 -18.59
N LEU A 39 -5.19 22.22 -19.15
CA LEU A 39 -5.32 23.62 -19.55
C LEU A 39 -6.11 23.73 -20.86
N ALA A 40 -6.62 24.92 -21.17
CA ALA A 40 -7.39 25.17 -22.39
C ALA A 40 -6.61 24.87 -23.69
N ASN A 41 -5.28 24.90 -23.64
CA ASN A 41 -4.39 24.56 -24.75
C ASN A 41 -4.08 23.05 -24.85
N GLY A 42 -4.69 22.21 -24.01
CA GLY A 42 -4.47 20.76 -23.98
C GLY A 42 -3.27 20.30 -23.17
N LEU A 43 -2.48 21.21 -22.57
CA LEU A 43 -1.37 20.81 -21.70
C LEU A 43 -1.89 20.16 -20.42
N THR A 44 -1.30 19.02 -20.05
CA THR A 44 -1.56 18.38 -18.75
C THR A 44 -0.53 18.83 -17.73
N VAL A 45 -1.00 19.42 -16.63
CA VAL A 45 -0.19 19.84 -15.50
C VAL A 45 -0.40 18.85 -14.36
N ILE A 46 0.72 18.34 -13.84
CA ILE A 46 0.75 17.48 -12.64
C ILE A 46 1.31 18.36 -11.51
N LEU A 47 0.47 18.71 -10.54
CA LEU A 47 0.84 19.58 -9.42
C LEU A 47 0.94 18.75 -8.14
N SER A 48 2.10 18.81 -7.49
CA SER A 48 2.33 18.25 -6.15
C SER A 48 2.80 19.38 -5.25
N GLU A 49 1.95 19.81 -4.33
CA GLU A 49 2.31 20.85 -3.35
C GLU A 49 3.08 20.23 -2.19
N ASP A 50 4.30 20.73 -1.93
CA ASP A 50 5.09 20.41 -0.73
C ASP A 50 5.44 21.71 -0.01
N ARG A 51 5.04 21.81 1.27
CA ARG A 51 5.28 22.98 2.13
C ARG A 51 6.48 22.80 3.06
N SER A 52 7.32 21.79 2.82
CA SER A 52 8.50 21.50 3.63
C SER A 52 9.60 22.56 3.48
N THR A 53 9.77 23.14 2.29
CA THR A 53 10.80 24.15 1.96
C THR A 53 10.30 25.13 0.90
N PRO A 54 10.81 26.38 0.86
CA PRO A 54 10.40 27.37 -0.14
C PRO A 54 11.15 27.19 -1.47
N ILE A 55 11.04 26.00 -2.08
CA ILE A 55 11.71 25.62 -3.32
C ILE A 55 10.67 25.07 -4.31
N VAL A 56 10.86 25.33 -5.61
CA VAL A 56 9.99 24.82 -6.67
C VAL A 56 10.79 23.96 -7.66
N HIS A 57 10.26 22.79 -7.99
CA HIS A 57 10.76 21.95 -9.07
C HIS A 57 9.75 21.94 -10.23
N ALA A 58 10.22 22.33 -11.43
CA ALA A 58 9.39 22.41 -12.62
C ALA A 58 10.07 21.69 -13.78
N GLN A 59 9.27 20.94 -14.55
CA GLN A 59 9.75 20.10 -15.64
C GLN A 59 8.70 20.06 -16.75
N ILE A 60 9.16 19.93 -17.99
CA ILE A 60 8.31 19.81 -19.18
C ILE A 60 8.64 18.48 -19.85
N TRP A 61 7.61 17.67 -20.10
CA TRP A 61 7.74 16.38 -20.75
C TRP A 61 7.03 16.41 -22.10
N TYR A 62 7.69 15.90 -23.13
CA TYR A 62 7.14 15.75 -24.47
C TYR A 62 6.94 14.27 -24.78
N HIS A 63 5.74 13.91 -25.18
CA HIS A 63 5.44 12.56 -25.65
C HIS A 63 5.71 12.47 -27.17
N VAL A 64 6.97 12.25 -27.54
CA VAL A 64 7.41 12.10 -28.94
C VAL A 64 8.26 10.83 -29.11
N GLY A 65 8.12 10.17 -30.27
CA GLY A 65 8.98 9.04 -30.69
C GLY A 65 10.07 9.50 -31.69
N SER A 66 10.93 8.57 -32.12
CA SER A 66 11.96 8.82 -33.14
C SER A 66 11.39 8.92 -34.55
#